data_AF-A0A549SHH6-F1
#
_entry.id   AF-A0A549SHH6-F1
#
_cell.length_a   1.000
_cell.length_b   1.000
_cell.length_c   1.000
_cell.angle_alpha   90.00
_cell.angle_beta   90.00
_cell.angle_gamma   90.00
#
_symmetry.space_group_name_H-M   'P 1'
#
loop_
_entity.id
_entity.type
_entity.pdbx_description
1 polymer ?
#
loop_
_entity_poly.entity_id
_entity_poly.type
_entity_poly.pdbx_seq_one_letter_code
_entity_poly.pdbx_strand_id
1 'polypeptide(L)'
;MRSSIEIYDLASRSSRVVWQTPDLFEAPNWSPDGRFLMLNSEGRMYRLPLSGEAIPEPIDTGFAIRCNNDHGIAPDGRHIAISDKCEFGKSAIYVLP
;
A
#
# COMPACT_ATOMS: atom_id res chain seq x y z
N MET A 1 -15.52 -12.34 3.56
CA MET A 1 -14.04 -12.39 3.57
C MET A 1 -13.55 -11.17 4.36
N ARG A 2 -12.35 -11.18 4.94
CA ARG A 2 -11.82 -10.06 5.75
C ARG A 2 -10.33 -9.96 5.48
N SER A 3 -9.82 -8.74 5.29
CA SER A 3 -8.39 -8.49 5.25
C SER A 3 -7.86 -8.17 6.64
N SER A 4 -6.68 -8.70 6.96
CA SER A 4 -5.94 -8.43 8.18
C SER A 4 -4.54 -7.99 7.79
N ILE A 5 -4.19 -6.74 8.10
CA ILE A 5 -2.82 -6.26 7.94
C ILE A 5 -2.11 -6.54 9.26
N GLU A 6 -1.08 -7.37 9.19
CA GLU A 6 -0.36 -7.89 10.36
C GLU A 6 1.13 -7.62 10.22
N ILE A 7 1.77 -7.34 11.35
CA ILE A 7 3.22 -7.23 11.44
C ILE A 7 3.74 -8.41 12.24
N TYR A 8 4.67 -9.15 11.64
CA TYR A 8 5.45 -10.16 12.33
C TYR A 8 6.75 -9.54 12.84
N ASP A 9 6.94 -9.54 14.15
CA ASP A 9 8.18 -9.12 14.77
C ASP A 9 9.18 -10.28 14.82
N LEU A 10 10.35 -10.09 14.23
CA LEU A 10 11.39 -11.12 14.13
C LEU A 10 12.08 -11.40 15.47
N ALA A 11 12.19 -10.41 16.36
CA ALA A 11 12.91 -10.53 17.62
C ALA A 11 12.08 -11.30 18.65
N SER A 12 10.80 -10.96 18.79
CA SER A 12 9.86 -11.66 19.68
C SER A 12 9.21 -12.88 19.03
N ARG A 13 9.33 -13.03 17.69
CA ARG A 13 8.68 -14.08 16.90
C ARG A 13 7.16 -14.10 17.02
N SER A 14 6.55 -12.93 17.13
CA SER A 14 5.11 -12.77 17.32
C SER A 14 4.46 -11.91 16.25
N SER A 15 3.25 -12.27 15.83
CA SER A 15 2.40 -11.42 15.01
C SER A 15 1.53 -10.51 15.86
N ARG A 16 1.27 -9.30 15.37
CA ARG A 16 0.16 -8.48 15.83
C ARG A 16 -0.65 -7.95 14.64
N VAL A 17 -1.95 -7.82 14.86
CA VAL A 17 -2.85 -7.13 13.94
C VAL A 17 -2.59 -5.62 14.06
N VAL A 18 -2.42 -4.97 12.91
CA VAL A 18 -2.33 -3.51 12.79
C VAL A 18 -3.70 -2.93 12.48
N TRP A 19 -4.39 -3.52 11.51
CA TRP A 19 -5.67 -3.02 11.00
C TRP A 19 -6.45 -4.12 10.30
N GLN A 20 -7.78 -4.04 10.36
CA GLN A 20 -8.69 -5.03 9.80
C GLN A 20 -9.91 -4.37 9.17
N THR A 21 -10.39 -4.97 8.08
CA THR A 21 -11.56 -4.51 7.33
C THR A 21 -12.29 -5.70 6.68
N PRO A 22 -13.61 -5.63 6.48
CA PRO A 22 -14.30 -6.56 5.59
C PRO A 22 -13.86 -6.45 4.11
N ASP A 23 -13.27 -5.33 3.71
CA ASP A 23 -12.85 -5.07 2.32
C ASP A 23 -11.54 -5.80 1.97
N LEU A 24 -11.22 -5.87 0.67
CA LEU A 24 -9.96 -6.42 0.19
C LEU A 24 -8.87 -5.34 0.19
N PHE A 25 -7.82 -5.55 0.98
CA PHE A 25 -6.60 -4.75 0.98
C PHE A 25 -5.40 -5.70 0.89
N GLU A 26 -4.46 -5.38 0.00
CA GLU A 26 -3.38 -6.29 -0.38
C GLU A 26 -2.01 -5.59 -0.45
N ALA A 27 -0.98 -6.41 -0.69
CA ALA A 27 0.39 -6.01 -1.04
C ALA A 27 1.06 -4.94 -0.13
N PRO A 28 1.13 -5.14 1.21
CA PRO A 28 1.79 -4.20 2.11
C PRO A 28 3.27 -4.00 1.78
N ASN A 29 3.67 -2.74 1.59
CA ASN A 29 5.05 -2.31 1.44
C ASN A 29 5.42 -1.28 2.52
N TRP A 30 6.58 -1.44 3.16
CA TRP A 30 7.05 -0.50 4.17
C TRP A 30 7.49 0.83 3.56
N SER A 31 7.05 1.93 4.16
CA SER A 31 7.70 3.23 3.95
C SER A 31 9.16 3.19 4.42
N PRO A 32 10.08 3.90 3.74
CA PRO A 32 11.50 3.90 4.13
C PRO A 32 11.77 4.38 5.56
N ASP A 33 10.92 5.25 6.10
CA ASP A 33 11.00 5.76 7.47
C ASP A 33 10.22 4.91 8.49
N GLY A 34 9.56 3.84 8.04
CA GLY A 34 8.79 2.92 8.87
C GLY A 34 7.50 3.50 9.46
N ARG A 35 7.04 4.68 9.04
CA ARG A 35 5.85 5.34 9.63
C ARG A 35 4.52 4.83 9.11
N PHE A 36 4.49 4.27 7.89
CA PHE A 36 3.29 3.72 7.27
C PHE A 36 3.57 2.48 6.40
N LEU A 37 2.51 1.73 6.09
CA LEU A 37 2.49 0.71 5.04
C LEU A 37 1.74 1.25 3.82
N MET A 38 2.29 1.08 2.62
CA MET A 38 1.55 1.32 1.38
C MET A 38 0.80 0.05 0.98
N LEU A 39 -0.48 0.18 0.67
CA LEU A 39 -1.41 -0.89 0.34
C LEU A 39 -2.14 -0.57 -0.97
N ASN A 40 -2.71 -1.59 -1.61
CA ASN A 40 -3.69 -1.39 -2.68
C ASN A 40 -5.07 -1.93 -2.29
N SER A 41 -6.12 -1.30 -2.83
CA SER A 41 -7.51 -1.75 -2.73
C SER A 41 -8.35 -1.13 -3.85
N GLU A 42 -9.23 -1.91 -4.49
CA GLU A 42 -10.18 -1.44 -5.51
C GLU A 42 -9.54 -0.53 -6.59
N GLY A 43 -8.35 -0.92 -7.06
CA GLY A 43 -7.60 -0.20 -8.09
C GLY A 43 -6.87 1.07 -7.61
N ARG A 44 -6.87 1.37 -6.32
CA ARG A 44 -6.26 2.56 -5.72
C ARG A 44 -5.17 2.22 -4.73
N MET A 45 -4.35 3.22 -4.42
CA MET A 45 -3.24 3.15 -3.48
C MET A 45 -3.59 3.86 -2.17
N TYR A 46 -3.12 3.32 -1.05
CA TYR A 46 -3.39 3.83 0.29
C TYR A 46 -2.13 3.81 1.16
N ARG A 47 -2.03 4.77 2.09
CA ARG A 47 -1.09 4.74 3.21
C ARG A 47 -1.86 4.29 4.45
N LEU A 48 -1.36 3.29 5.16
CA LEU A 48 -1.85 2.90 6.48
C LEU A 48 -0.83 3.38 7.53
N PRO A 49 -1.13 4.44 8.29
CA PRO A 49 -0.27 4.91 9.37
C PRO A 49 -0.05 3.82 10.43
N LEU A 50 1.18 3.71 10.94
CA LEU A 50 1.55 2.76 12.01
C LEU A 50 1.61 3.41 13.40
N SER A 51 1.45 4.73 13.47
CA SER A 51 1.34 5.51 14.70
C SER A 51 -0.02 6.20 14.77
N GLY A 52 -0.65 6.23 15.95
CA GLY A 52 -1.97 6.83 16.11
C GLY A 52 -3.09 5.89 15.65
N GLU A 53 -4.14 6.46 15.05
CA GLU A 53 -5.27 5.68 14.53
C GLU A 53 -4.91 5.06 13.18
N ALA A 54 -5.07 3.74 13.06
CA ALA A 54 -4.72 2.99 11.86
C ALA A 54 -5.86 3.09 10.81
N ILE A 55 -6.01 4.27 10.20
CA ILE A 55 -6.99 4.52 9.13
C ILE A 55 -6.26 4.61 7.79
N PRO A 56 -6.60 3.80 6.78
CA PRO A 56 -6.04 3.96 5.44
C PRO A 56 -6.39 5.32 4.82
N GLU A 57 -5.36 6.04 4.37
CA GLU A 57 -5.45 7.32 3.69
C GLU A 57 -5.18 7.13 2.19
N PRO A 58 -6.04 7.61 1.28
CA PRO A 58 -5.80 7.45 -0.15
C PRO A 58 -4.56 8.24 -0.60
N ILE A 59 -3.79 7.65 -1.51
CA ILE A 59 -2.72 8.33 -2.25
C ILE A 59 -3.32 8.82 -3.56
N ASP A 60 -3.18 10.11 -3.85
CA ASP A 60 -3.57 10.65 -5.15
C ASP A 60 -2.59 10.16 -6.24
N THR A 61 -3.08 9.26 -7.09
CA THR A 61 -2.36 8.70 -8.24
C THR A 61 -2.85 9.30 -9.57
N GLY A 62 -3.66 10.37 -9.51
CA GLY A 62 -4.22 11.01 -10.69
C GLY A 62 -5.11 10.07 -11.51
N PHE A 63 -4.77 9.87 -12.78
CA PHE A 63 -5.54 9.01 -13.69
C PHE A 63 -5.43 7.50 -13.34
N ALA A 64 -4.40 7.11 -12.59
CA ALA A 64 -4.07 5.71 -12.33
C ALA A 64 -4.96 5.12 -11.21
N ILE A 65 -6.19 4.79 -11.57
CA ILE A 65 -7.24 4.26 -10.66
C ILE A 65 -7.55 2.78 -10.91
N ARG A 66 -6.69 2.07 -11.63
CA ARG A 66 -6.73 0.62 -11.89
C ARG A 66 -5.39 -0.03 -11.53
N CYS A 67 -4.82 0.39 -10.40
CA CYS A 67 -3.59 -0.13 -9.84
C CYS A 67 -3.73 -1.60 -9.40
N ASN A 68 -2.62 -2.35 -9.42
CA ASN A 68 -2.54 -3.72 -8.87
C ASN A 68 -1.42 -3.84 -7.83
N ASN A 69 -1.14 -5.07 -7.39
CA ASN A 69 -0.19 -5.41 -6.32
C ASN A 69 1.28 -5.04 -6.63
N ASP A 70 1.61 -4.75 -7.90
CA ASP A 70 2.97 -4.44 -8.32
C ASP A 70 3.26 -2.94 -8.09
N HIS A 71 3.61 -2.60 -6.86
CA HIS A 71 3.96 -1.25 -6.45
C HIS A 71 5.11 -1.23 -5.44
N GLY A 72 5.78 -0.09 -5.31
CA GLY A 72 6.91 0.08 -4.40
C GLY A 72 7.23 1.54 -4.12
N ILE A 73 7.97 1.79 -3.04
CA ILE A 73 8.41 3.12 -2.62
C ILE A 73 9.91 3.24 -2.91
N ALA A 74 10.35 4.35 -3.50
CA ALA A 74 11.76 4.61 -3.72
C ALA A 74 12.53 4.65 -2.37
N PRO A 75 13.81 4.24 -2.31
CA PRO A 75 14.56 4.22 -1.06
C PRO A 75 14.68 5.57 -0.35
N ASP A 76 14.66 6.68 -1.10
CA ASP A 76 14.67 8.04 -0.55
C ASP A 76 13.28 8.55 -0.14
N GLY A 77 12.22 7.76 -0.39
CA GLY A 77 10.84 8.09 -0.09
C GLY A 77 10.21 9.17 -0.97
N ARG A 78 10.93 9.65 -2.01
CA ARG A 78 10.49 10.79 -2.83
C ARG A 78 9.59 10.43 -4.00
N HIS A 79 9.48 9.15 -4.30
CA HIS A 79 8.67 8.64 -5.40
C HIS A 79 8.07 7.29 -5.05
N ILE A 80 6.99 6.94 -5.73
CA ILE A 80 6.43 5.59 -5.77
C ILE A 80 6.40 5.07 -7.21
N ALA A 81 6.65 3.77 -7.37
CA ALA A 81 6.38 3.07 -8.61
C ALA A 81 5.05 2.32 -8.46
N ILE A 82 4.17 2.44 -9.45
CA ILE A 82 2.89 1.74 -9.51
C ILE A 82 2.72 1.07 -10.87
N SER A 83 1.97 -0.03 -10.91
CA SER A 83 1.46 -0.62 -12.15
C SER A 83 -0.04 -0.35 -12.26
N ASP A 84 -0.48 0.21 -13.39
CA ASP A 84 -1.86 0.61 -13.65
C ASP A 84 -2.31 0.21 -15.07
N LYS A 85 -3.63 0.09 -15.29
CA LYS A 85 -4.25 -0.36 -16.55
C LYS A 85 -5.19 0.65 -17.21
N CYS A 86 -5.23 1.90 -16.76
CA CYS A 86 -6.17 2.91 -17.29
C CYS A 86 -5.88 3.28 -18.75
N GLU A 87 -4.66 3.72 -19.06
CA GLU A 87 -4.37 4.29 -20.40
C GLU A 87 -4.27 3.24 -21.51
N PHE A 88 -3.63 2.09 -21.22
CA PHE A 88 -3.26 1.14 -22.26
C PHE A 88 -4.14 -0.12 -22.28
N GLY A 89 -5.07 -0.27 -21.34
CA GLY A 89 -5.84 -1.51 -21.14
C GLY A 89 -4.99 -2.72 -20.72
N LYS A 90 -3.70 -2.52 -20.50
CA LYS A 90 -2.69 -3.48 -20.01
C LYS A 90 -1.85 -2.80 -18.93
N SER A 91 -1.15 -3.58 -18.12
CA SER A 91 -0.27 -3.04 -17.08
C SER A 91 0.83 -2.19 -17.72
N ALA A 92 0.98 -0.97 -17.20
CA ALA A 92 2.08 -0.07 -17.47
C ALA A 92 2.61 0.46 -16.13
N ILE A 93 3.93 0.66 -16.06
CA ILE A 93 4.59 1.17 -14.86
C ILE A 93 4.69 2.68 -14.96
N TYR A 94 4.30 3.37 -13.88
CA TYR A 94 4.45 4.80 -13.72
C TYR A 94 5.26 5.10 -12.46
N VAL A 95 5.99 6.21 -12.48
CA VAL A 95 6.66 6.76 -11.31
C VAL A 95 5.97 8.06 -10.95
N LEU A 96 5.47 8.14 -9.72
CA LEU A 96 4.78 9.30 -9.17
C LEU A 96 5.63 9.90 -8.03
N PRO A 97 5.54 11.21 -7.77
CA PRO A 97 6.08 11.82 -6.55
C PRO A 97 5.46 11.25 -5.26
#